data_AF-A0A7C8HD38-F1
#
_entry.id   AF-A0A7C8HD38-F1
#
_cell.length_a   1.000
_cell.length_b   1.000
_cell.length_c   1.000
_cell.angle_alpha   90.00
_cell.angle_beta   90.00
_cell.angle_gamma   90.00
#
_symmetry.space_group_name_H-M   'P 1'
#
loop_
_entity.id
_entity.type
_entity.pdbx_description
1 polymer ?
#
loop_
_entity_poly.entity_id
_entity_poly.type
_entity_poly.pdbx_seq_one_letter_code
_entity_poly.pdbx_strand_id
1 'polypeptide(L)'
;MPYCPKCGVELEHTVKNCPLCAFPMPKINDDANQPVYENKFPQPENIYFENLLKIKNQVFFTLSILIFSAVLVLMTIRSFFRVIPPAITYSIISVISGWFYISILFGYIRSKYYSTLSLGFITLCLTYGLDHVDGKLTWFYSYALPITILAVLVLLLLLYLYNRSRLKNQFVFVPAHLCISISLFSAALECILDFQANRKIHLSWSLIVFIVLMSIALILISLYYKLPDRIKEKIKRTLHI
;
A
#
# COMPACT_ATOMS: atom_id res chain seq x y z
N MET A 1 -33.66 -27.60 38.93
CA MET A 1 -34.21 -27.51 40.30
C MET A 1 -33.65 -26.25 40.95
N PRO A 2 -34.49 -25.23 41.20
CA PRO A 2 -34.04 -23.98 41.80
C PRO A 2 -33.86 -24.09 43.33
N TYR A 3 -32.85 -23.39 43.86
CA TYR A 3 -32.62 -23.23 45.29
C TYR A 3 -33.02 -21.83 45.72
N CYS A 4 -33.54 -21.67 46.94
CA CYS A 4 -33.75 -20.33 47.48
C CYS A 4 -32.41 -19.66 47.81
N PRO A 5 -32.08 -18.47 47.25
CA PRO A 5 -30.81 -17.79 47.53
C PRO A 5 -30.67 -17.30 48.97
N LYS A 6 -31.78 -17.23 49.72
CA LYS A 6 -31.80 -16.74 51.09
C LYS A 6 -31.67 -17.84 52.14
N CYS A 7 -32.35 -18.98 51.96
CA CYS A 7 -32.37 -20.07 52.94
C CYS A 7 -31.77 -21.39 52.46
N GLY A 8 -31.41 -21.51 51.18
CA GLY A 8 -30.75 -22.70 50.63
C GLY A 8 -31.65 -23.93 50.44
N VAL A 9 -32.96 -23.81 50.70
CA VAL A 9 -33.92 -24.91 50.52
C VAL A 9 -34.18 -25.15 49.03
N GLU A 10 -34.24 -26.43 48.64
CA GLU A 10 -34.64 -26.89 47.32
C GLU A 10 -36.13 -26.65 47.09
N LEU A 11 -36.47 -26.02 45.96
CA LEU A 11 -37.85 -25.68 45.63
C LEU A 11 -38.23 -26.25 44.26
N GLU A 12 -39.51 -26.55 44.09
CA GLU A 12 -40.07 -26.85 42.77
C GLU A 12 -40.20 -25.59 41.92
N HIS A 13 -40.09 -25.75 40.60
CA HIS A 13 -40.03 -24.65 39.63
C HIS A 13 -41.28 -23.75 39.59
N THR A 14 -42.40 -24.20 40.15
CA THR A 14 -43.70 -23.51 40.11
C THR A 14 -43.97 -22.63 41.34
N VAL A 15 -43.10 -22.67 42.36
CA VAL A 15 -43.31 -22.00 43.64
C VAL A 15 -42.92 -20.52 43.55
N LYS A 16 -43.91 -19.62 43.70
CA LYS A 16 -43.70 -18.17 43.62
C LYS A 16 -42.97 -17.58 44.83
N ASN A 17 -43.22 -18.11 46.02
CA ASN A 17 -42.61 -17.64 47.28
C ASN A 17 -42.11 -18.84 48.08
N CYS A 18 -40.90 -18.74 48.65
CA CYS A 18 -40.35 -19.82 49.47
C CYS A 18 -41.25 -20.07 50.70
N PRO A 19 -41.75 -21.29 50.94
CA PRO A 19 -42.64 -21.58 52.06
C PRO A 19 -41.97 -21.43 53.43
N LEU A 20 -40.63 -21.51 53.49
CA LEU A 20 -39.89 -21.47 54.75
C LEU A 20 -39.56 -20.05 55.21
N CYS A 21 -39.18 -19.17 54.28
CA CYS A 21 -38.72 -17.81 54.60
C CYS A 21 -39.55 -16.70 53.94
N ALA A 22 -40.65 -17.07 53.28
CA ALA A 22 -41.57 -16.20 52.52
C ALA A 22 -40.92 -15.35 51.41
N PHE A 23 -39.66 -15.60 51.07
CA PHE A 23 -38.93 -14.80 50.08
C PHE A 23 -39.50 -15.03 48.67
N PRO A 24 -39.85 -13.97 47.92
CA PRO A 24 -40.37 -14.09 46.56
C PRO A 24 -39.25 -14.55 45.60
N MET A 25 -39.54 -15.59 44.82
CA MET A 25 -38.59 -16.17 43.89
C MET A 25 -38.65 -15.40 42.56
N PRO A 26 -37.51 -14.91 42.01
CA PRO A 26 -37.50 -14.29 40.69
C PRO A 26 -37.98 -15.29 39.63
N LYS A 27 -38.96 -14.90 38.81
CA LYS A 27 -39.49 -15.75 37.73
C LYS A 27 -38.38 -16.12 36.76
N ILE A 28 -37.93 -17.36 36.82
CA ILE A 28 -37.12 -17.96 35.76
C ILE A 28 -38.12 -18.37 34.69
N ASN A 29 -38.32 -17.52 33.68
CA ASN A 29 -39.13 -17.89 32.54
C ASN A 29 -38.38 -19.00 31.78
N ASP A 30 -38.90 -20.22 31.83
CA ASP A 30 -38.41 -21.38 31.06
C ASP A 30 -38.74 -21.28 29.55
N ASP A 31 -39.01 -20.07 29.03
CA ASP A 31 -39.13 -19.80 27.59
C ASP A 31 -37.73 -19.62 26.98
N ALA A 32 -37.02 -20.74 26.93
CA ALA A 32 -35.85 -20.91 26.10
C ALA A 32 -36.24 -20.79 24.63
N ASN A 33 -36.20 -19.59 24.03
CA ASN A 33 -36.04 -19.43 22.56
C ASN A 33 -35.80 -18.02 22.02
N GLN A 34 -35.14 -17.11 22.75
CA GLN A 34 -34.46 -15.98 22.10
C GLN A 34 -33.15 -15.67 22.83
N PRO A 35 -31.98 -15.99 22.26
CA PRO A 35 -30.75 -15.36 22.71
C PRO A 35 -30.83 -13.91 22.24
N VAL A 36 -31.36 -13.03 23.11
CA VAL A 36 -31.06 -11.61 23.02
C VAL A 36 -29.57 -11.52 23.33
N TYR A 37 -28.75 -11.59 22.27
CA TYR A 37 -27.34 -11.23 22.33
C TYR A 37 -27.26 -9.72 22.54
N GLU A 38 -27.67 -9.26 23.71
CA GLU A 38 -27.35 -7.93 24.17
C GLU A 38 -25.86 -7.97 24.47
N ASN A 39 -25.07 -7.46 23.53
CA ASN A 39 -23.62 -7.33 23.68
C ASN A 39 -23.36 -6.48 24.92
N LYS A 40 -23.17 -7.14 26.08
CA LYS A 40 -22.85 -6.51 27.38
C LYS A 40 -21.54 -5.73 27.39
N PHE A 41 -20.77 -5.80 26.31
CA PHE A 41 -19.50 -5.12 26.15
C PHE A 41 -19.58 -4.20 24.93
N PRO A 42 -19.28 -2.89 25.07
CA PRO A 42 -19.18 -2.00 23.91
C PRO A 42 -18.09 -2.55 22.99
N GLN A 43 -18.41 -2.68 21.70
CA GLN A 43 -17.36 -3.01 20.73
C GLN A 43 -16.35 -1.87 20.70
N PRO A 44 -15.03 -2.16 20.72
CA PRO A 44 -14.02 -1.13 20.67
C PRO A 44 -14.07 -0.44 19.31
N GLU A 45 -14.79 0.68 19.22
CA GLU A 45 -14.79 1.55 18.07
C GLU A 45 -13.45 2.32 18.06
N ASN A 46 -12.65 2.11 17.01
CA ASN A 46 -11.34 2.75 16.90
C ASN A 46 -11.51 4.20 16.42
N ILE A 47 -11.91 5.08 17.34
CA ILE A 47 -12.12 6.52 17.11
C ILE A 47 -10.86 7.17 16.48
N TYR A 48 -9.67 6.67 16.82
CA TYR A 48 -8.40 7.17 16.27
C TYR A 48 -8.26 6.88 14.78
N PHE A 49 -8.64 5.69 14.32
CA PHE A 49 -8.60 5.33 12.90
C PHE A 49 -9.55 6.18 12.06
N GLU A 50 -10.77 6.45 12.55
CA GLU A 50 -11.73 7.31 11.87
C GLU A 50 -11.26 8.75 11.76
N ASN A 51 -10.70 9.31 12.84
CA ASN A 51 -10.17 10.66 12.83
C ASN A 51 -8.98 10.80 11.87
N LEU A 52 -8.09 9.81 11.81
CA LEU A 52 -7.01 9.77 10.82
C LEU A 52 -7.54 9.74 9.39
N LEU A 53 -8.57 8.94 9.11
CA LEU A 53 -9.22 8.90 7.80
C LEU A 53 -9.88 10.22 7.42
N LYS A 54 -10.55 10.88 8.37
CA LYS A 54 -11.14 12.22 8.17
C LYS A 54 -10.07 13.25 7.82
N ILE A 55 -8.98 13.32 8.58
CA ILE A 55 -7.85 14.24 8.31
C ILE A 55 -7.24 13.92 6.95
N LYS A 56 -6.99 12.63 6.67
CA LYS A 56 -6.42 12.20 5.38
C LYS A 56 -7.30 12.62 4.21
N ASN A 57 -8.60 12.37 4.30
CA ASN A 57 -9.56 12.75 3.25
C ASN A 57 -9.64 14.27 3.12
N GLN A 58 -9.66 15.01 4.22
CA GLN A 58 -9.68 16.47 4.21
C GLN A 58 -8.45 17.03 3.49
N VAL A 59 -7.25 16.55 3.83
CA VAL A 59 -5.99 16.95 3.15
C VAL A 59 -6.06 16.61 1.67
N PHE A 60 -6.53 15.41 1.31
CA PHE A 60 -6.68 15.01 -0.08
C PHE A 60 -7.64 15.92 -0.85
N PHE A 61 -8.82 16.22 -0.29
CA PHE A 61 -9.81 17.11 -0.89
C PHE A 61 -9.27 18.53 -1.06
N THR A 62 -8.59 19.07 -0.04
CA THR A 62 -7.96 20.39 -0.13
C THR A 62 -6.90 20.44 -1.24
N LEU A 63 -6.04 19.42 -1.32
CA LEU A 63 -5.07 19.30 -2.43
C LEU A 63 -5.76 19.13 -3.79
N SER A 64 -6.89 18.41 -3.85
CA SER A 64 -7.69 18.26 -5.07
C SER A 64 -8.15 19.60 -5.60
N ILE A 65 -8.75 20.39 -4.72
CA ILE A 65 -9.33 21.68 -5.07
C ILE A 65 -8.22 22.64 -5.53
N LEU A 66 -7.06 22.62 -4.86
CA LEU A 66 -5.89 23.41 -5.25
C LEU A 66 -5.37 22.99 -6.63
N ILE A 67 -5.20 21.69 -6.88
CA ILE A 67 -4.71 21.20 -8.17
C ILE A 67 -5.72 21.49 -9.28
N PHE A 68 -7.01 21.29 -9.03
CA PHE A 68 -8.06 21.58 -9.99
C PHE A 68 -8.13 23.08 -10.32
N SER A 69 -8.03 23.96 -9.32
CA SER A 69 -7.98 25.40 -9.54
C SER A 69 -6.74 25.81 -10.32
N ALA A 70 -5.57 25.20 -10.04
CA ALA A 70 -4.35 25.43 -10.82
C ALA A 70 -4.52 25.01 -12.29
N VAL A 71 -5.12 23.84 -12.56
CA VAL A 71 -5.41 23.40 -13.94
C VAL A 71 -6.37 24.35 -14.64
N LEU A 72 -7.43 24.81 -13.97
CA LEU A 72 -8.37 25.78 -14.52
C LEU A 72 -7.68 27.10 -14.88
N VAL A 73 -6.83 27.61 -14.00
CA VAL A 73 -6.04 28.84 -14.25
C VAL A 73 -5.09 28.64 -15.44
N LEU A 74 -4.40 27.50 -15.54
CA LEU A 74 -3.54 27.22 -16.69
C LEU A 74 -4.33 27.08 -18.00
N MET A 75 -5.52 26.49 -17.94
CA MET A 75 -6.45 26.38 -19.09
C MET A 75 -6.98 27.75 -19.54
N THR A 76 -7.38 28.63 -18.60
CA THR A 76 -7.84 29.97 -18.95
C THR A 76 -6.71 30.80 -19.54
N ILE A 77 -5.52 30.77 -18.95
CA ILE A 77 -4.33 31.44 -19.50
C ILE A 77 -4.06 30.95 -20.93
N ARG A 78 -4.06 29.63 -21.17
CA ARG A 78 -3.89 29.04 -22.50
C ARG A 78 -4.95 29.52 -23.51
N SER A 79 -6.20 29.67 -23.08
CA SER A 79 -7.30 30.10 -23.95
C SER A 79 -7.21 31.59 -24.31
N PHE A 80 -6.89 32.45 -23.32
CA PHE A 80 -6.82 33.90 -23.52
C PHE A 80 -5.60 34.34 -24.32
N PHE A 81 -4.43 33.72 -24.08
CA PHE A 81 -3.20 34.07 -24.79
C PHE A 81 -2.91 32.99 -25.84
N ARG A 82 -3.52 33.14 -27.01
CA ARG A 82 -3.44 32.19 -28.13
C ARG A 82 -2.02 31.88 -28.64
N VAL A 83 -1.03 32.69 -28.25
CA VAL A 83 0.38 32.62 -28.68
C VAL A 83 1.30 32.00 -27.62
N ILE A 84 0.74 31.29 -26.63
CA ILE A 84 1.53 30.70 -25.55
C ILE A 84 2.38 29.51 -26.06
N PRO A 85 3.63 29.38 -25.59
CA PRO A 85 4.52 28.26 -25.91
C PRO A 85 4.00 26.89 -25.40
N PRO A 86 4.48 25.78 -25.99
CA PRO A 86 4.12 24.41 -25.57
C PRO A 86 4.36 24.13 -24.07
N ALA A 87 5.19 24.95 -23.40
CA ALA A 87 5.40 25.03 -21.95
C ALA A 87 4.13 24.85 -21.10
N ILE A 88 3.04 25.56 -21.42
CA ILE A 88 1.81 25.48 -20.60
C ILE A 88 1.11 24.14 -20.79
N THR A 89 1.17 23.56 -21.99
CA THR A 89 0.59 22.24 -22.25
C THR A 89 1.32 21.15 -21.46
N TYR A 90 2.67 21.19 -21.38
CA TYR A 90 3.42 20.27 -20.52
C TYR A 90 3.05 20.43 -19.04
N SER A 91 2.90 21.67 -18.57
CA SER A 91 2.49 21.93 -17.19
C SER A 91 1.10 21.36 -16.88
N ILE A 92 0.12 21.55 -17.76
CA ILE A 92 -1.24 20.99 -17.58
C ILE A 92 -1.20 19.46 -17.50
N ILE A 93 -0.51 18.81 -18.45
CA ILE A 93 -0.39 17.34 -18.50
C ILE A 93 0.30 16.80 -17.24
N SER A 94 1.36 17.48 -16.79
CA SER A 94 2.11 17.10 -15.59
C SER A 94 1.30 17.26 -14.31
N VAL A 95 0.56 18.36 -14.17
CA VAL A 95 -0.29 18.63 -13.00
C VAL A 95 -1.45 17.62 -12.92
N ILE A 96 -2.09 17.32 -14.05
CA ILE A 96 -3.15 16.29 -14.12
C ILE A 96 -2.58 14.91 -13.75
N SER A 97 -1.41 14.55 -14.26
CA SER A 97 -0.78 13.28 -13.89
C SER A 97 -0.38 13.24 -12.41
N GLY A 98 0.12 14.36 -11.88
CA GLY A 98 0.42 14.58 -10.46
C GLY A 98 -0.77 14.30 -9.55
N TRP A 99 -1.96 14.76 -9.96
CA TRP A 99 -3.22 14.47 -9.26
C TRP A 99 -3.47 12.95 -9.12
N PHE A 100 -3.29 12.19 -10.19
CA PHE A 100 -3.45 10.74 -10.15
C PHE A 100 -2.38 10.04 -9.29
N TYR A 101 -1.13 10.51 -9.32
CA TYR A 101 -0.08 9.97 -8.43
C TYR A 101 -0.42 10.19 -6.96
N ILE A 102 -0.83 11.41 -6.58
CA ILE A 102 -1.25 11.73 -5.22
C ILE A 102 -2.43 10.82 -4.81
N SER A 103 -3.41 10.65 -5.69
CA SER A 103 -4.56 9.75 -5.45
C SER A 103 -4.12 8.32 -5.14
N ILE A 104 -3.11 7.80 -5.83
CA ILE A 104 -2.59 6.46 -5.54
C ILE A 104 -1.79 6.42 -4.23
N LEU A 105 -0.94 7.43 -3.98
CA LEU A 105 -0.10 7.51 -2.77
C LEU A 105 -0.94 7.59 -1.49
N PHE A 106 -2.10 8.25 -1.54
CA PHE A 106 -3.05 8.30 -0.43
C PHE A 106 -3.71 6.94 -0.11
N GLY A 107 -3.42 5.90 -0.92
CA GLY A 107 -3.80 4.52 -0.65
C GLY A 107 -5.27 4.22 -0.88
N TYR A 108 -5.94 4.97 -1.77
CA TYR A 108 -7.32 4.68 -2.17
C TYR A 108 -7.45 3.32 -2.86
N ILE A 109 -6.39 2.82 -3.49
CA ILE A 109 -6.32 1.47 -4.06
C ILE A 109 -5.82 0.50 -2.99
N ARG A 110 -6.70 -0.43 -2.59
CA ARG A 110 -6.41 -1.38 -1.49
C ARG A 110 -5.37 -2.44 -1.86
N SER A 111 -5.33 -2.89 -3.11
CA SER A 111 -4.36 -3.87 -3.59
C SER A 111 -3.07 -3.20 -4.03
N LYS A 112 -1.94 -3.66 -3.49
CA LYS A 112 -0.61 -3.14 -3.86
C LYS A 112 -0.27 -3.42 -5.34
N TYR A 113 -0.73 -4.55 -5.89
CA TYR A 113 -0.53 -4.89 -7.30
C TYR A 113 -1.26 -3.93 -8.24
N TYR A 114 -2.54 -3.64 -7.96
CA TYR A 114 -3.29 -2.68 -8.76
C TYR A 114 -2.71 -1.28 -8.61
N SER A 115 -2.27 -0.89 -7.41
CA SER A 115 -1.60 0.38 -7.18
C SER A 115 -0.33 0.53 -8.04
N THR A 116 0.54 -0.49 -8.10
CA THR A 116 1.74 -0.45 -8.96
C THR A 116 1.41 -0.41 -10.44
N LEU A 117 0.38 -1.14 -10.88
CA LEU A 117 -0.03 -1.15 -12.28
C LEU A 117 -0.60 0.22 -12.68
N SER A 118 -1.42 0.83 -11.81
CA SER A 118 -1.94 2.17 -12.03
C SER A 118 -0.84 3.23 -12.09
N LEU A 119 0.20 3.13 -11.23
CA LEU A 119 1.37 4.01 -11.33
C LEU A 119 2.04 3.88 -12.70
N GLY A 120 2.29 2.65 -13.16
CA GLY A 120 2.84 2.38 -14.49
C GLY A 120 1.98 2.97 -15.62
N PHE A 121 0.67 2.76 -15.55
CA PHE A 121 -0.27 3.29 -16.53
C PHE A 121 -0.24 4.83 -16.58
N ILE A 122 -0.25 5.50 -15.43
CA ILE A 122 -0.16 6.97 -15.37
C ILE A 122 1.18 7.44 -15.90
N THR A 123 2.30 6.76 -15.62
CA THR A 123 3.60 7.12 -16.20
C THR A 123 3.61 7.00 -17.72
N LEU A 124 2.95 5.98 -18.28
CA LEU A 124 2.80 5.83 -19.72
C LEU A 124 1.93 6.93 -20.33
N CYS A 125 0.78 7.23 -19.73
CA CYS A 125 -0.08 8.33 -20.18
C CYS A 125 0.62 9.69 -20.10
N LEU A 126 1.36 9.95 -19.02
CA LEU A 126 2.15 11.17 -18.85
C LEU A 126 3.19 11.29 -19.96
N THR A 127 4.05 10.28 -20.11
CA THR A 127 5.16 10.32 -21.07
C THR A 127 4.67 10.37 -22.52
N TYR A 128 3.60 9.65 -22.85
CA TYR A 128 2.92 9.76 -24.14
C TYR A 128 2.37 11.17 -24.37
N GLY A 129 1.69 11.74 -23.37
CA GLY A 129 1.13 13.09 -23.43
C GLY A 129 2.20 14.15 -23.66
N LEU A 130 3.35 14.02 -22.98
CA LEU A 130 4.49 14.94 -23.16
C LEU A 130 5.05 14.85 -24.59
N ASP A 131 5.36 13.66 -25.08
CA ASP A 131 5.94 13.47 -26.42
C ASP A 131 4.94 13.84 -27.55
N HIS A 132 3.64 13.75 -27.28
CA HIS A 132 2.61 14.19 -28.22
C HIS A 132 2.62 15.71 -28.43
N VAL A 133 3.03 16.50 -27.43
CA VAL A 133 3.16 17.97 -27.56
C VAL A 133 4.29 18.33 -28.53
N ASP A 134 5.35 17.52 -28.58
CA ASP A 134 6.48 17.70 -29.51
C ASP A 134 6.14 17.32 -30.96
N GLY A 135 4.98 16.70 -31.18
CA GLY A 135 4.48 16.30 -32.50
C GLY A 135 5.17 15.08 -33.12
N LYS A 136 6.17 14.50 -32.44
CA LYS A 136 6.86 13.27 -32.84
C LYS A 136 6.91 12.31 -31.66
N LEU A 137 6.27 11.15 -31.80
CA LEU A 137 6.24 10.11 -30.75
C LEU A 137 7.54 9.30 -30.65
N THR A 138 8.68 9.87 -31.04
CA THR A 138 9.93 9.14 -31.13
C THR A 138 10.48 8.78 -29.76
N TRP A 139 10.42 9.70 -28.78
CA TRP A 139 11.03 9.48 -27.48
C TRP A 139 10.22 8.48 -26.63
N PHE A 140 8.89 8.51 -26.76
CA PHE A 140 7.99 7.61 -26.07
C PHE A 140 8.25 6.15 -26.45
N TYR A 141 8.22 5.81 -27.74
CA TYR A 141 8.45 4.43 -28.18
C TYR A 141 9.89 3.97 -27.96
N SER A 142 10.86 4.88 -28.11
CA SER A 142 12.28 4.58 -28.02
C SER A 142 12.74 4.36 -26.58
N TYR A 143 12.37 5.24 -25.66
CA TYR A 143 12.91 5.27 -24.29
C TYR A 143 11.82 5.08 -23.24
N ALA A 144 10.77 5.91 -23.26
CA ALA A 144 9.83 5.95 -22.15
C ALA A 144 9.07 4.63 -21.97
N LEU A 145 8.59 4.03 -23.06
CA LEU A 145 7.86 2.77 -23.06
C LEU A 145 8.71 1.60 -22.52
N PRO A 146 9.89 1.27 -23.09
CA PRO A 146 10.66 0.13 -22.60
C PRO A 146 11.11 0.33 -21.14
N ILE A 147 11.49 1.56 -20.76
CA ILE A 147 11.92 1.88 -19.40
C ILE A 147 10.77 1.72 -18.39
N THR A 148 9.59 2.25 -18.70
CA THR A 148 8.43 2.15 -17.81
C THR A 148 7.93 0.72 -17.66
N ILE A 149 7.87 -0.06 -18.76
CA ILE A 149 7.52 -1.49 -18.70
C ILE A 149 8.52 -2.25 -17.82
N LEU A 150 9.83 -2.02 -18.03
CA LEU A 150 10.88 -2.64 -17.23
C LEU A 150 10.72 -2.29 -15.74
N ALA A 151 10.51 -1.02 -15.41
CA ALA A 151 10.33 -0.56 -14.03
C ALA A 151 9.10 -1.20 -13.37
N VAL A 152 7.97 -1.26 -14.07
CA VAL A 152 6.73 -1.90 -13.57
C VAL A 152 6.96 -3.40 -13.35
N LEU A 153 7.61 -4.09 -14.28
CA LEU A 153 7.91 -5.52 -14.15
C LEU A 153 8.79 -5.79 -12.92
N VAL A 154 9.84 -4.99 -12.72
CA VAL A 154 10.73 -5.11 -11.55
C VAL A 154 9.95 -4.85 -10.24
N LEU A 155 9.09 -3.84 -10.20
CA LEU A 155 8.26 -3.55 -9.02
C LEU A 155 7.25 -4.67 -8.73
N LEU A 156 6.60 -5.23 -9.75
CA LEU A 156 5.69 -6.36 -9.59
C LEU A 156 6.41 -7.61 -9.08
N LEU A 157 7.62 -7.88 -9.60
CA LEU A 157 8.46 -8.97 -9.14
C LEU A 157 8.87 -8.76 -7.67
N LEU A 158 9.24 -7.54 -7.29
CA LEU A 158 9.55 -7.20 -5.89
C LEU A 158 8.34 -7.39 -4.98
N LEU A 159 7.15 -6.95 -5.39
CA LEU A 159 5.91 -7.17 -4.62
C LEU A 159 5.58 -8.66 -4.49
N TYR A 160 5.77 -9.44 -5.54
CA TYR A 160 5.59 -10.88 -5.52
C TYR A 160 6.53 -11.55 -4.52
N LEU A 161 7.84 -11.23 -4.60
CA LEU A 161 8.84 -11.74 -3.68
C LEU A 161 8.57 -11.29 -2.24
N TYR A 162 8.16 -10.04 -2.03
CA TYR A 162 7.79 -9.50 -0.73
C TYR A 162 6.62 -10.25 -0.10
N ASN A 163 5.54 -10.49 -0.86
CA ASN A 163 4.40 -11.24 -0.37
C ASN A 163 4.79 -12.68 -0.02
N ARG A 164 5.67 -13.30 -0.82
CA ARG A 164 6.20 -14.64 -0.55
C ARG A 164 7.12 -14.69 0.67
N SER A 165 7.97 -13.69 0.87
CA SER A 165 8.91 -13.64 2.01
C SER A 165 8.20 -13.31 3.32
N ARG A 166 7.14 -12.48 3.27
CA ARG A 166 6.26 -12.20 4.41
C ARG A 166 5.60 -13.47 4.95
N LEU A 167 5.14 -14.37 4.07
CA LEU A 167 4.58 -15.66 4.48
C LEU A 167 5.60 -16.55 5.22
N LYS A 168 6.90 -16.37 4.95
CA LYS A 168 7.98 -17.13 5.55
C LYS A 168 8.67 -16.40 6.72
N ASN A 169 8.19 -15.22 7.14
CA ASN A 169 8.81 -14.36 8.17
C ASN A 169 10.30 -14.04 7.93
N GLN A 170 10.68 -13.91 6.66
CA GLN A 170 12.07 -13.73 6.24
C GLN A 170 12.43 -12.25 6.05
N PHE A 171 12.54 -11.49 7.15
CA PHE A 171 12.71 -10.02 7.11
C PHE A 171 13.97 -9.54 6.35
N VAL A 172 15.09 -10.28 6.44
CA VAL A 172 16.36 -9.93 5.76
C VAL A 172 16.27 -10.06 4.23
N PHE A 173 15.33 -10.85 3.71
CA PHE A 173 15.21 -11.06 2.26
C PHE A 173 14.64 -9.85 1.53
N VAL A 174 13.89 -8.97 2.20
CA VAL A 174 13.35 -7.76 1.57
C VAL A 174 14.45 -6.80 1.09
N PRO A 175 15.39 -6.34 1.94
CA PRO A 175 16.48 -5.47 1.49
C PRO A 175 17.43 -6.18 0.51
N ALA A 176 17.65 -7.49 0.64
CA ALA A 176 18.47 -8.25 -0.29
C ALA A 176 17.85 -8.30 -1.70
N HIS A 177 16.55 -8.61 -1.80
CA HIS A 177 15.84 -8.60 -3.08
C HIS A 177 15.77 -7.20 -3.70
N LEU A 178 15.63 -6.14 -2.89
CA LEU A 178 15.72 -4.76 -3.38
C LEU A 178 17.08 -4.47 -4.02
N CYS A 179 18.18 -4.84 -3.37
CA CYS A 179 19.52 -4.65 -3.93
C CYS A 179 19.69 -5.39 -5.26
N ILE A 180 19.25 -6.65 -5.33
CA ILE A 180 19.30 -7.45 -6.57
C ILE A 180 18.45 -6.80 -7.67
N SER A 181 17.22 -6.39 -7.36
CA SER A 181 16.33 -5.76 -8.35
C SER A 181 16.89 -4.44 -8.88
N ILE A 182 17.46 -3.58 -8.02
CA ILE A 182 18.08 -2.32 -8.43
C ILE A 182 19.30 -2.60 -9.32
N SER A 183 20.12 -3.60 -8.95
CA SER A 183 21.28 -3.99 -9.75
C SER A 183 20.88 -4.42 -11.16
N LEU A 184 19.89 -5.31 -11.28
CA LEU A 184 19.41 -5.81 -12.55
C LEU A 184 18.72 -4.71 -13.37
N PHE A 185 17.94 -3.86 -12.72
CA PHE A 185 17.30 -2.70 -13.36
C PHE A 185 18.34 -1.75 -13.95
N SER A 186 19.41 -1.43 -13.21
CA SER A 186 20.46 -0.54 -13.70
C SER A 186 21.19 -1.09 -14.94
N ALA A 187 21.46 -2.41 -14.97
CA ALA A 187 22.09 -3.06 -16.12
C ALA A 187 21.15 -3.10 -17.33
N ALA A 188 19.88 -3.44 -17.12
CA ALA A 188 18.88 -3.43 -18.17
C ALA A 188 18.62 -2.02 -18.72
N LEU A 189 18.66 -0.98 -17.86
CA LEU A 189 18.57 0.41 -18.30
C LEU A 189 19.74 0.80 -19.21
N GLU A 190 20.98 0.49 -18.86
CA GLU A 190 22.14 0.82 -19.70
C GLU A 190 22.05 0.09 -21.06
N CYS A 191 21.62 -1.17 -21.07
CA CYS A 191 21.34 -1.91 -22.31
C CYS A 191 20.28 -1.23 -23.19
N ILE A 192 19.17 -0.76 -22.61
CA ILE A 192 18.11 -0.06 -23.36
C ILE A 192 18.67 1.25 -23.94
N LEU A 193 19.42 2.01 -23.14
CA LEU A 193 20.01 3.28 -23.57
C LEU A 193 21.01 3.08 -24.72
N ASP A 194 21.91 2.11 -24.61
CA ASP A 194 22.91 1.81 -25.64
C ASP A 194 22.25 1.32 -26.94
N PHE A 195 21.29 0.39 -26.81
CA PHE A 195 20.54 -0.15 -27.95
C PHE A 195 19.83 0.98 -28.71
N GLN A 196 19.13 1.84 -27.97
CA GLN A 196 18.36 2.93 -28.58
C GLN A 196 19.25 4.05 -29.13
N ALA A 197 20.45 4.22 -28.57
CA ALA A 197 21.46 5.14 -29.08
C ALA A 197 22.24 4.58 -30.29
N ASN A 198 21.90 3.39 -30.80
CA ASN A 198 22.64 2.67 -31.84
C ASN A 198 24.13 2.49 -31.52
N ARG A 199 24.45 2.39 -30.22
CA ARG A 199 25.81 2.14 -29.74
C ARG A 199 26.00 0.64 -29.54
N LYS A 200 27.26 0.20 -29.55
CA LYS A 200 27.57 -1.15 -29.07
C LYS A 200 27.23 -1.22 -27.59
N ILE A 201 26.55 -2.28 -27.17
CA ILE A 201 26.19 -2.50 -25.76
C ILE A 201 27.48 -2.57 -24.94
N HIS A 202 27.67 -1.62 -24.04
CA HIS A 202 28.86 -1.52 -23.21
C HIS A 202 28.48 -1.11 -21.78
N LEU A 203 28.47 -2.09 -20.88
CA LEU A 203 28.13 -1.89 -19.47
C LEU A 203 29.28 -1.18 -18.74
N SER A 204 29.12 0.10 -18.45
CA SER A 204 30.11 0.93 -17.79
C SER A 204 29.70 1.21 -16.33
N TRP A 205 28.74 2.12 -16.11
CA TRP A 205 28.30 2.49 -14.77
C TRP A 205 27.45 1.39 -14.12
N SER A 206 26.67 0.65 -14.90
CA SER A 206 25.75 -0.33 -14.33
C SER A 206 26.50 -1.54 -13.81
N LEU A 207 27.65 -1.86 -14.40
CA LEU A 207 28.50 -2.95 -13.96
C LEU A 207 29.07 -2.67 -12.56
N ILE A 208 29.49 -1.43 -12.28
CA ILE A 208 29.96 -1.01 -10.96
C ILE A 208 28.82 -1.13 -9.93
N VAL A 209 27.65 -0.57 -10.25
CA VAL A 209 26.45 -0.65 -9.39
C VAL A 209 26.05 -2.10 -9.15
N PHE A 210 26.14 -2.94 -10.19
CA PHE A 210 25.81 -4.35 -10.13
C PHE A 210 26.72 -5.10 -9.17
N ILE A 211 28.04 -4.96 -9.32
CA ILE A 211 29.01 -5.64 -8.46
C ILE A 211 28.81 -5.25 -6.99
N VAL A 212 28.66 -3.95 -6.70
CA VAL A 212 28.50 -3.45 -5.33
C VAL A 212 27.21 -3.97 -4.70
N LEU A 213 26.07 -3.81 -5.37
CA LEU A 213 24.77 -4.23 -4.82
C LEU A 213 24.63 -5.75 -4.70
N MET A 214 25.18 -6.50 -5.67
CA MET A 214 25.21 -7.97 -5.59
C MET A 214 26.07 -8.45 -4.44
N SER A 215 27.21 -7.81 -4.19
CA SER A 215 28.07 -8.14 -3.04
C SER A 215 27.32 -7.91 -1.71
N ILE A 216 26.65 -6.76 -1.57
CA ILE A 216 25.84 -6.44 -0.38
C ILE A 216 24.70 -7.46 -0.21
N ALA A 217 23.99 -7.80 -1.30
CA ALA A 217 22.91 -8.78 -1.27
C ALA A 217 23.39 -10.17 -0.84
N LEU A 218 24.54 -10.63 -1.36
CA LEU A 218 25.14 -11.91 -0.99
C LEU A 218 25.57 -11.93 0.48
N ILE A 219 26.15 -10.84 1.00
CA ILE A 219 26.52 -10.72 2.41
C ILE A 219 25.26 -10.80 3.30
N LEU A 220 24.20 -10.06 2.96
CA LEU A 220 22.92 -10.11 3.69
C LEU A 220 22.33 -11.51 3.74
N ILE A 221 22.30 -12.20 2.59
CA ILE A 221 21.78 -13.57 2.48
C ILE A 221 22.67 -14.55 3.27
N SER A 222 23.99 -14.47 3.12
CA SER A 222 24.93 -15.35 3.84
C SER A 222 24.86 -15.14 5.35
N LEU A 223 24.75 -13.89 5.81
CA LEU A 223 24.61 -13.56 7.22
C LEU A 223 23.34 -14.20 7.77
N TYR A 224 22.22 -14.09 7.05
CA TYR A 224 20.95 -14.70 7.46
C TYR A 224 21.03 -16.21 7.62
N TYR A 225 21.67 -16.93 6.67
CA TYR A 225 21.80 -18.39 6.74
C TYR A 225 22.73 -18.85 7.87
N LYS A 226 23.79 -18.09 8.18
CA LYS A 226 24.74 -18.43 9.27
C LYS A 226 24.24 -18.04 10.66
N LEU A 227 23.22 -17.20 10.78
CA LEU A 227 22.73 -16.76 12.09
C LEU A 227 22.01 -17.90 12.83
N PRO A 228 22.35 -18.16 14.11
CA PRO A 228 21.58 -19.07 14.96
C PRO A 228 20.18 -18.49 15.24
N ASP A 229 19.18 -19.34 15.36
CA ASP A 229 17.77 -18.93 15.43
C ASP A 229 17.45 -18.06 16.65
N ARG A 230 18.18 -18.22 17.75
CA ARG A 230 18.08 -17.34 18.94
C ARG A 230 18.36 -15.87 18.63
N ILE A 231 19.33 -15.58 17.75
CA ILE A 231 19.67 -14.20 17.37
C ILE A 231 18.62 -13.65 16.41
N LYS A 232 18.08 -14.50 15.50
CA LYS A 232 16.98 -14.12 14.61
C LYS A 232 15.75 -13.69 15.41
N GLU A 233 15.39 -14.42 16.47
CA GLU A 233 14.29 -14.06 17.36
C GLU A 233 14.57 -12.78 18.14
N LYS A 234 15.81 -12.57 18.61
CA LYS A 234 16.19 -11.34 19.31
C LYS A 234 16.06 -10.13 18.40
N ILE A 235 16.61 -10.19 17.18
CA ILE A 235 16.49 -9.12 16.18
C ILE A 235 15.02 -8.86 15.83
N LYS A 236 14.23 -9.93 15.67
CA LYS A 236 12.79 -9.82 15.42
C LYS A 236 12.07 -9.03 16.52
N ARG A 237 12.34 -9.36 17.79
CA ARG A 237 11.78 -8.63 18.95
C ARG A 237 12.24 -7.18 19.00
N THR A 238 13.51 -6.91 18.72
CA THR A 238 14.04 -5.53 18.77
C THR A 238 13.53 -4.65 17.64
N LEU A 239 13.28 -5.22 16.46
CA LEU A 239 12.76 -4.48 15.30
C LEU A 239 11.23 -4.44 15.25
N HIS A 240 10.52 -5.09 16.18
CA HIS A 240 9.06 -5.19 16.21
C HIS A 240 8.47 -5.73 14.87
N ILE A 241 9.16 -6.69 14.25
CA ILE A 241 8.76 -7.36 12.98
C ILE A 241 8.15 -8.74 13.28
#